data_AF-A0A970FYJ1-F1
#
_entry.id   AF-A0A970FYJ1-F1
#
_cell.length_a   1.000
_cell.length_b   1.000
_cell.length_c   1.000
_cell.angle_alpha   90.00
_cell.angle_beta   90.00
_cell.angle_gamma   90.00
#
_symmetry.space_group_name_H-M   'P 1'
#
loop_
_entity.id
_entity.type
_entity.pdbx_description
1 polymer ?
#
loop_
_entity_poly.entity_id
_entity_poly.type
_entity_poly.pdbx_seq_one_letter_code
_entity_poly.pdbx_strand_id
1 'polypeptide(L)'
;MTGVITLNEAGHYVIEWWAVTQSSTANTATAFSLSSSLGEIIQGMSPVKAGQLSGFGIVDVTAAPVTVTLTNATGGTIYFPSNAAVQAGMMVSGFTTAFGGRMSQISIFNVPGSVDLIEMPLAVTATESVNVDYSVPNAITIEQAGIYRVDISFVGAISGIGMPSQNFAIGLYRNGLVTPESGLIQTVAMVENQYTTFAVSNYVRFEQGDVLRLGVSTAPDDVTVFFPVTGPGVTLMVQRVM
;
A
#
# COMPACT_ATOMS: atom_id res chain seq x y z
N MET A 1 -29.63 -9.37 -4.17
CA MET A 1 -28.85 -8.11 -4.16
C MET A 1 -27.55 -8.39 -4.88
N THR A 2 -27.26 -7.65 -5.95
CA THR A 2 -26.03 -7.85 -6.74
C THR A 2 -25.04 -6.78 -6.35
N GLY A 3 -23.87 -7.16 -5.84
CA GLY A 3 -22.76 -6.26 -5.53
C GLY A 3 -22.09 -5.69 -6.79
N VAL A 4 -22.89 -5.03 -7.63
CA VAL A 4 -22.50 -4.43 -8.91
C VAL A 4 -22.58 -2.92 -8.75
N ILE A 5 -21.48 -2.23 -8.98
CA ILE A 5 -21.44 -0.78 -9.13
C ILE A 5 -21.31 -0.45 -10.62
N THR A 6 -22.08 0.54 -11.09
CA THR A 6 -21.99 1.05 -12.46
C THR A 6 -21.31 2.41 -12.45
N LEU A 7 -20.20 2.51 -13.18
CA LEU A 7 -19.46 3.73 -13.48
C LEU A 7 -20.08 4.34 -14.74
N ASN A 8 -20.78 5.47 -14.59
CA ASN A 8 -21.57 6.09 -15.65
C ASN A 8 -20.82 7.18 -16.43
N GLU A 9 -19.59 7.48 -16.05
CA GLU A 9 -18.76 8.51 -16.68
C GLU A 9 -17.41 7.91 -17.05
N ALA A 10 -16.80 8.48 -18.07
CA ALA A 10 -15.41 8.17 -18.39
C ALA A 10 -14.50 8.81 -17.33
N GLY A 11 -13.39 8.14 -17.02
CA GLY A 11 -12.44 8.60 -16.02
C GLY A 11 -11.78 7.44 -15.27
N HIS A 12 -10.89 7.79 -14.37
CA HIS A 12 -10.20 6.81 -13.55
C HIS A 12 -10.87 6.70 -12.17
N TYR A 13 -11.04 5.47 -11.70
CA TYR A 13 -11.73 5.19 -10.44
C TYR A 13 -10.84 4.37 -9.52
N VAL A 14 -10.55 4.89 -8.33
CA VAL A 14 -9.99 4.09 -7.22
C VAL A 14 -11.16 3.39 -6.54
N ILE A 15 -11.01 2.09 -6.35
CA ILE A 15 -11.99 1.23 -5.72
C ILE A 15 -11.33 0.56 -4.53
N GLU A 16 -11.74 0.95 -3.33
CA GLU A 16 -11.33 0.30 -2.08
C GLU A 16 -12.44 -0.66 -1.64
N TRP A 17 -12.07 -1.83 -1.14
CA TRP A 17 -13.03 -2.80 -0.65
C TRP A 17 -12.52 -3.54 0.58
N TRP A 18 -13.48 -4.07 1.34
CA TRP A 18 -13.22 -4.98 2.45
C TRP A 18 -14.31 -6.05 2.53
N ALA A 19 -13.95 -7.21 3.07
CA ALA A 19 -14.83 -8.33 3.36
C ALA A 19 -14.36 -9.02 4.64
N VAL A 20 -15.29 -9.34 5.55
CA VAL A 20 -14.97 -10.06 6.79
C VAL A 20 -15.30 -11.53 6.61
N THR A 21 -14.31 -12.41 6.71
CA THR A 21 -14.49 -13.84 6.58
C THR A 21 -14.44 -14.53 7.94
N GLN A 22 -15.23 -15.59 8.11
CA GLN A 22 -15.15 -16.49 9.26
C GLN A 22 -14.33 -17.72 8.93
N SER A 23 -14.49 -18.28 7.73
CA SER A 23 -13.73 -19.42 7.24
C SER A 23 -13.84 -19.57 5.73
N SER A 24 -13.05 -20.50 5.16
CA SER A 24 -13.13 -20.91 3.76
C SER A 24 -12.94 -22.42 3.64
N THR A 25 -13.63 -23.06 2.68
CA THR A 25 -13.43 -24.49 2.37
C THR A 25 -12.14 -24.76 1.59
N ALA A 26 -11.50 -23.73 1.04
CA ALA A 26 -10.27 -23.90 0.27
C ALA A 26 -9.06 -24.19 1.18
N ASN A 27 -8.10 -24.96 0.68
CA ASN A 27 -6.81 -25.20 1.31
C ASN A 27 -5.77 -24.09 0.99
N THR A 28 -6.13 -23.13 0.15
CA THR A 28 -5.33 -21.97 -0.25
C THR A 28 -5.60 -20.73 0.61
N ALA A 29 -4.92 -19.63 0.30
CA ALA A 29 -5.22 -18.30 0.82
C ALA A 29 -6.65 -17.86 0.43
N THR A 30 -7.29 -17.09 1.30
CA THR A 30 -8.58 -16.46 0.99
C THR A 30 -8.35 -15.31 0.03
N ALA A 31 -9.17 -15.19 -1.01
CA ALA A 31 -9.01 -14.17 -2.03
C ALA A 31 -10.36 -13.66 -2.56
N PHE A 32 -10.40 -12.36 -2.85
CA PHE A 32 -11.46 -11.70 -3.61
C PHE A 32 -10.85 -10.94 -4.78
N SER A 33 -11.59 -10.85 -5.88
CA SER A 33 -11.18 -10.08 -7.06
C SER A 33 -12.20 -8.99 -7.37
N LEU A 34 -11.71 -7.76 -7.55
CA LEU A 34 -12.44 -6.75 -8.30
C LEU A 34 -12.44 -7.16 -9.78
N SER A 35 -13.62 -7.25 -10.37
CA SER A 35 -13.81 -7.60 -11.77
C SER A 35 -14.61 -6.51 -12.47
N SER A 36 -14.02 -5.90 -13.50
CA SER A 36 -14.69 -4.90 -14.32
C SER A 36 -15.26 -5.51 -15.62
N SER A 37 -16.27 -4.88 -16.21
CA SER A 37 -16.78 -5.26 -17.54
C SER A 37 -15.79 -5.02 -18.68
N LEU A 38 -14.65 -4.39 -18.40
CA LEU A 38 -13.53 -4.22 -19.32
C LEU A 38 -12.59 -5.44 -19.34
N GLY A 39 -12.78 -6.39 -18.41
CA GLY A 39 -11.96 -7.60 -18.30
C GLY A 39 -10.82 -7.50 -17.29
N GLU A 40 -10.70 -6.40 -16.54
CA GLU A 40 -9.70 -6.27 -15.48
C GLU A 40 -10.07 -7.20 -14.31
N ILE A 41 -9.06 -7.86 -13.75
CA ILE A 41 -9.19 -8.71 -12.56
C ILE A 41 -8.09 -8.32 -11.57
N ILE A 42 -8.48 -7.61 -10.51
CA ILE A 42 -7.56 -7.13 -9.48
C ILE A 42 -7.82 -7.91 -8.20
N GLN A 43 -6.90 -8.81 -7.86
CA GLN A 43 -7.06 -9.76 -6.76
C GLN A 43 -6.40 -9.27 -5.47
N GLY A 44 -7.14 -9.29 -4.37
CA GLY A 44 -6.60 -9.21 -3.01
C GLY A 44 -6.63 -10.58 -2.35
N MET A 45 -5.58 -10.93 -1.60
CA MET A 45 -5.45 -12.23 -0.95
C MET A 45 -4.93 -12.12 0.48
N SER A 46 -5.30 -13.07 1.33
CA SER A 46 -4.75 -13.23 2.68
C SER A 46 -4.57 -14.72 3.03
N PRO A 47 -3.42 -15.12 3.59
CA PRO A 47 -3.24 -16.47 4.12
C PRO A 47 -4.12 -16.72 5.37
N VAL A 48 -4.60 -15.66 6.03
CA VAL A 48 -5.50 -15.74 7.17
C VAL A 48 -6.94 -15.91 6.68
N LYS A 49 -7.62 -16.96 7.13
CA LYS A 49 -8.97 -17.33 6.67
C LYS A 49 -10.12 -16.70 7.46
N ALA A 50 -9.83 -16.14 8.63
CA ALA A 50 -10.80 -15.52 9.53
C ALA A 50 -10.34 -14.11 9.88
N GLY A 51 -11.21 -13.11 9.68
CA GLY A 51 -10.91 -11.70 9.88
C GLY A 51 -11.28 -10.85 8.67
N GLN A 52 -10.89 -9.57 8.70
CA GLN A 52 -11.10 -8.66 7.59
C GLN A 52 -10.00 -8.83 6.54
N LEU A 53 -10.40 -9.03 5.29
CA LEU A 53 -9.57 -8.90 4.10
C LEU A 53 -9.99 -7.61 3.38
N SER A 54 -9.02 -6.80 3.01
CA SER A 54 -9.24 -5.59 2.23
C SER A 54 -8.36 -5.58 0.99
N GLY A 55 -8.77 -4.81 -0.01
CA GLY A 55 -7.98 -4.56 -1.20
C GLY A 55 -8.34 -3.23 -1.83
N PHE A 56 -7.56 -2.87 -2.82
CA PHE A 56 -7.78 -1.69 -3.64
C PHE A 56 -7.56 -2.06 -5.11
N GLY A 57 -8.17 -1.31 -6.02
CA GLY A 57 -7.96 -1.45 -7.45
C GLY A 57 -8.27 -0.16 -8.17
N ILE A 58 -7.73 -0.01 -9.38
CA ILE A 58 -8.01 1.12 -10.25
C ILE A 58 -8.66 0.58 -11.52
N VAL A 59 -9.74 1.23 -11.95
CA VAL A 59 -10.45 0.91 -13.19
C VAL A 59 -10.42 2.17 -14.06
N ASP A 60 -9.91 2.03 -15.28
CA ASP A 60 -9.89 3.10 -16.27
C ASP A 60 -11.08 2.99 -17.23
N VAL A 61 -12.03 3.89 -17.11
CA VAL A 61 -13.24 3.92 -17.94
C VAL A 61 -13.02 4.86 -19.11
N THR A 62 -12.65 4.29 -20.26
CA THR A 62 -12.54 5.06 -21.52
C THR A 62 -13.91 5.29 -22.18
N ALA A 63 -14.86 4.37 -21.99
CA ALA A 63 -16.23 4.48 -22.46
C ALA A 63 -17.20 3.93 -21.41
N ALA A 64 -18.12 4.78 -20.95
CA ALA A 64 -19.17 4.40 -20.00
C ALA A 64 -20.42 3.82 -20.72
N PRO A 65 -21.22 2.96 -20.06
CA PRO A 65 -21.06 2.52 -18.67
C PRO A 65 -20.14 1.31 -18.51
N VAL A 66 -19.38 1.28 -17.41
CA VAL A 66 -18.59 0.12 -16.98
C VAL A 66 -19.14 -0.40 -15.67
N THR A 67 -19.26 -1.72 -15.53
CA THR A 67 -19.66 -2.33 -14.26
C THR A 67 -18.46 -2.90 -13.52
N VAL A 68 -18.47 -2.80 -12.20
CA VAL A 68 -17.46 -3.39 -11.32
C VAL A 68 -18.14 -4.24 -10.25
N THR A 69 -17.57 -5.40 -9.99
CA THR A 69 -18.05 -6.36 -8.98
C THR A 69 -16.90 -6.87 -8.12
N LEU A 70 -17.19 -7.15 -6.86
CA LEU A 70 -16.27 -7.91 -6.00
C LEU A 70 -16.70 -9.38 -5.99
N THR A 71 -15.83 -10.27 -6.46
CA THR A 71 -16.12 -11.71 -6.60
C THR A 71 -15.22 -12.54 -5.70
N ASN A 72 -15.72 -13.67 -5.22
CA ASN A 72 -14.91 -14.64 -4.49
C ASN A 72 -13.95 -15.33 -5.46
N ALA A 73 -12.64 -15.20 -5.21
CA ALA A 73 -11.56 -15.75 -6.03
C ALA A 73 -10.72 -16.82 -5.29
N THR A 74 -11.22 -17.32 -4.16
CA THR A 74 -10.50 -18.25 -3.27
C THR A 74 -10.37 -19.66 -3.84
N GLY A 75 -11.18 -20.02 -4.83
CA GLY A 75 -11.29 -21.39 -5.35
C GLY A 75 -12.13 -22.33 -4.46
N GLY A 76 -12.82 -21.79 -3.47
CA GLY A 76 -13.73 -22.51 -2.55
C GLY A 76 -14.78 -21.58 -1.96
N THR A 77 -15.65 -22.10 -1.09
CA THR A 77 -16.72 -21.33 -0.46
C THR A 77 -16.17 -20.53 0.72
N ILE A 78 -16.41 -19.21 0.72
CA ILE A 78 -16.19 -18.34 1.88
C ILE A 78 -17.44 -18.33 2.75
N TYR A 79 -17.25 -18.51 4.06
CA TYR A 79 -18.29 -18.31 5.06
C TYR A 79 -18.08 -16.96 5.75
N PHE A 80 -19.11 -16.12 5.74
CA PHE A 80 -19.12 -14.84 6.45
C PHE A 80 -19.61 -15.04 7.90
N PRO A 81 -19.14 -14.24 8.87
CA PRO A 81 -19.60 -14.35 10.25
C PRO A 81 -21.07 -13.96 10.39
N SER A 82 -21.84 -14.76 11.13
CA SER A 82 -23.27 -14.51 11.39
C SER A 82 -23.52 -13.35 12.36
N ASN A 83 -22.51 -12.94 13.11
CA ASN A 83 -22.59 -11.86 14.10
C ASN A 83 -22.18 -10.47 13.56
N ALA A 84 -21.85 -10.35 12.26
CA ALA A 84 -21.57 -9.06 11.63
C ALA A 84 -22.78 -8.59 10.80
N ALA A 85 -23.31 -7.41 11.11
CA ALA A 85 -24.45 -6.84 10.39
C ALA A 85 -24.09 -6.41 8.95
N VAL A 86 -22.83 -6.01 8.72
CA VAL A 86 -22.26 -5.72 7.40
C VAL A 86 -21.03 -6.60 7.24
N GLN A 87 -21.01 -7.37 6.16
CA GLN A 87 -20.01 -8.42 5.93
C GLN A 87 -18.99 -8.04 4.85
N ALA A 88 -19.30 -7.03 4.04
CA ALA A 88 -18.40 -6.46 3.04
C ALA A 88 -18.79 -5.02 2.71
N GLY A 89 -17.84 -4.25 2.22
CA GLY A 89 -18.04 -2.88 1.73
C GLY A 89 -17.14 -2.59 0.53
N MET A 90 -17.62 -1.72 -0.35
CA MET A 90 -16.88 -1.24 -1.51
C MET A 90 -17.12 0.26 -1.66
N MET A 91 -16.05 1.03 -1.79
CA MET A 91 -16.05 2.46 -2.00
C MET A 91 -15.44 2.75 -3.36
N VAL A 92 -16.07 3.64 -4.12
CA VAL A 92 -15.57 4.10 -5.42
C VAL A 92 -15.33 5.60 -5.33
N SER A 93 -14.14 6.02 -5.72
CA SER A 93 -13.75 7.43 -5.84
C SER A 93 -13.25 7.68 -7.25
N GLY A 94 -13.94 8.54 -7.99
CA GLY A 94 -13.39 9.07 -9.24
C GLY A 94 -12.20 9.97 -8.94
N PHE A 95 -11.18 9.93 -9.78
CA PHE A 95 -10.07 10.86 -9.73
C PHE A 95 -9.70 11.30 -11.15
N THR A 96 -9.34 12.57 -11.30
CA THR A 96 -8.89 13.17 -12.56
C THR A 96 -7.49 13.75 -12.40
N THR A 97 -6.75 13.24 -11.42
CA THR A 97 -5.59 13.88 -10.82
C THR A 97 -4.42 12.88 -10.78
N ALA A 98 -3.24 13.35 -10.38
CA ALA A 98 -2.04 12.52 -10.33
C ALA A 98 -2.13 11.40 -9.27
N PHE A 99 -1.70 10.18 -9.61
CA PHE A 99 -1.54 9.09 -8.67
C PHE A 99 -0.42 8.14 -9.06
N GLY A 100 0.10 7.41 -8.08
CA GLY A 100 1.03 6.33 -8.32
C GLY A 100 1.68 5.84 -7.03
N GLY A 101 2.65 4.95 -7.16
CA GLY A 101 3.38 4.46 -6.02
C GLY A 101 4.60 3.65 -6.35
N ARG A 102 5.41 3.44 -5.32
CA ARG A 102 6.53 2.52 -5.34
C ARG A 102 6.53 1.60 -4.13
N MET A 103 7.16 0.45 -4.30
CA MET A 103 7.14 -0.64 -3.32
C MET A 103 8.51 -1.33 -3.24
N SER A 104 8.75 -1.99 -2.12
CA SER A 104 9.87 -2.90 -1.91
C SER A 104 9.40 -4.35 -2.02
N GLN A 105 10.03 -5.14 -2.90
CA GLN A 105 9.86 -6.60 -2.96
C GLN A 105 11.15 -7.36 -2.64
N ILE A 106 12.18 -6.66 -2.14
CA ILE A 106 13.39 -7.36 -1.71
C ILE A 106 13.10 -8.08 -0.39
N SER A 107 13.79 -9.17 -0.11
CA SER A 107 13.59 -9.91 1.15
C SER A 107 14.42 -9.37 2.31
N ILE A 108 15.48 -8.62 2.02
CA ILE A 108 16.47 -8.18 3.00
C ILE A 108 16.87 -6.73 2.71
N PHE A 109 16.87 -5.88 3.73
CA PHE A 109 17.33 -4.50 3.69
C PHE A 109 18.29 -4.26 4.86
N ASN A 110 19.54 -3.90 4.55
CA ASN A 110 20.54 -3.60 5.56
C ASN A 110 20.48 -2.12 5.93
N VAL A 111 20.38 -1.85 7.23
CA VAL A 111 20.40 -0.53 7.84
C VAL A 111 21.74 -0.36 8.57
N PRO A 112 22.80 0.12 7.90
CA PRO A 112 24.05 0.41 8.59
C PRO A 112 23.88 1.39 9.75
N GLY A 113 24.64 1.17 10.81
CA GLY A 113 24.68 2.05 11.96
C GLY A 113 25.44 3.36 11.66
N SER A 114 25.12 4.41 12.42
CA SER A 114 25.90 5.67 12.43
C SER A 114 26.06 6.40 11.08
N VAL A 115 25.08 6.30 10.18
CA VAL A 115 24.94 7.18 9.01
C VAL A 115 23.74 8.14 9.15
N ASP A 116 23.73 9.24 8.41
CA ASP A 116 22.74 10.31 8.61
C ASP A 116 21.32 9.91 8.13
N LEU A 117 21.24 9.05 7.11
CA LEU A 117 19.99 8.58 6.52
C LEU A 117 20.23 7.41 5.57
N ILE A 118 19.32 6.43 5.56
CA ILE A 118 19.32 5.38 4.54
C ILE A 118 17.99 5.40 3.81
N GLU A 119 18.07 5.47 2.48
CA GLU A 119 16.91 5.39 1.60
C GLU A 119 16.35 3.96 1.60
N MET A 120 15.04 3.85 1.77
CA MET A 120 14.36 2.57 1.64
C MET A 120 14.32 2.12 0.17
N PRO A 121 14.49 0.83 -0.10
CA PRO A 121 14.54 0.31 -1.46
C PRO A 121 13.12 0.22 -2.04
N LEU A 122 12.76 1.18 -2.89
CA LEU A 122 11.45 1.26 -3.53
C LEU A 122 11.56 0.96 -5.02
N ALA A 123 12.10 -0.21 -5.37
CA ALA A 123 12.43 -0.53 -6.76
C ALA A 123 11.23 -0.87 -7.64
N VAL A 124 10.11 -1.27 -7.05
CA VAL A 124 8.94 -1.76 -7.80
C VAL A 124 7.93 -0.64 -7.97
N THR A 125 7.61 -0.28 -9.20
CA THR A 125 6.57 0.72 -9.50
C THR A 125 5.18 0.07 -9.43
N ALA A 126 4.17 0.85 -9.05
CA ALA A 126 2.77 0.46 -9.21
C ALA A 126 2.49 0.06 -10.66
N THR A 127 1.56 -0.88 -10.86
CA THR A 127 1.20 -1.37 -12.21
C THR A 127 0.56 -0.28 -13.07
N GLU A 128 -0.06 0.70 -12.44
CA GLU A 128 -0.69 1.86 -13.08
C GLU A 128 -0.31 3.14 -12.32
N SER A 129 -0.23 4.24 -13.06
CA SER A 129 0.11 5.56 -12.54
C SER A 129 -0.22 6.64 -13.56
N VAL A 130 -0.59 7.82 -13.10
CA VAL A 130 -0.90 8.97 -13.96
C VAL A 130 -0.29 10.24 -13.36
N ASN A 131 0.33 11.07 -14.19
CA ASN A 131 0.89 12.38 -13.83
C ASN A 131 1.85 12.36 -12.62
N VAL A 132 2.67 11.32 -12.53
CA VAL A 132 3.82 11.19 -11.63
C VAL A 132 4.98 10.58 -12.41
N ASP A 133 6.21 10.97 -12.09
CA ASP A 133 7.41 10.49 -12.78
C ASP A 133 8.24 9.54 -11.91
N TYR A 134 8.82 8.53 -12.56
CA TYR A 134 9.64 7.49 -11.96
C TYR A 134 11.07 7.43 -12.54
N SER A 135 11.49 8.46 -13.28
CA SER A 135 12.85 8.55 -13.83
C SER A 135 13.94 8.54 -12.76
N VAL A 136 13.64 9.07 -11.57
CA VAL A 136 14.52 9.07 -10.41
C VAL A 136 14.39 7.73 -9.67
N PRO A 137 15.46 6.93 -9.52
CA PRO A 137 15.40 5.65 -8.83
C PRO A 137 14.88 5.78 -7.39
N ASN A 138 14.10 4.78 -6.95
CA ASN A 138 13.52 4.68 -5.60
C ASN A 138 12.63 5.87 -5.17
N ALA A 139 12.25 6.75 -6.10
CA ALA A 139 11.50 7.95 -5.79
C ALA A 139 10.28 8.17 -6.68
N ILE A 140 9.31 8.95 -6.19
CA ILE A 140 8.18 9.45 -6.97
C ILE A 140 8.40 10.95 -7.18
N THR A 141 8.45 11.38 -8.43
CA THR A 141 8.50 12.81 -8.77
C THR A 141 7.09 13.32 -9.03
N ILE A 142 6.70 14.40 -8.35
CA ILE A 142 5.39 15.04 -8.51
C ILE A 142 5.39 15.87 -9.79
N GLU A 143 4.50 15.58 -10.74
CA GLU A 143 4.42 16.34 -11.99
C GLU A 143 3.44 17.52 -11.93
N GLN A 144 2.59 17.57 -10.90
CA GLN A 144 1.57 18.61 -10.75
C GLN A 144 1.50 19.09 -9.30
N ALA A 145 1.60 20.40 -9.08
CA ALA A 145 1.41 20.95 -7.75
C ALA A 145 -0.03 20.70 -7.25
N GLY A 146 -0.18 20.43 -5.96
CA GLY A 146 -1.47 20.09 -5.39
C GLY A 146 -1.40 19.56 -3.96
N ILE A 147 -2.55 19.18 -3.41
CA ILE A 147 -2.59 18.39 -2.18
C ILE A 147 -2.74 16.92 -2.55
N TYR A 148 -1.91 16.09 -1.96
CA TYR A 148 -1.88 14.66 -2.16
C TYR A 148 -2.21 13.94 -0.85
N ARG A 149 -3.07 12.92 -0.91
CA ARG A 149 -3.05 11.83 0.06
C ARG A 149 -1.77 11.05 -0.18
N VAL A 150 -1.01 10.80 0.88
CA VAL A 150 0.15 9.93 0.87
C VAL A 150 -0.14 8.79 1.81
N ASP A 151 0.08 7.56 1.35
CA ASP A 151 -0.05 6.35 2.16
C ASP A 151 1.32 5.65 2.21
N ILE A 152 1.75 5.33 3.43
CA ILE A 152 2.97 4.56 3.69
C ILE A 152 2.55 3.31 4.45
N SER A 153 2.98 2.15 3.99
CA SER A 153 2.87 0.92 4.76
C SER A 153 4.21 0.22 4.89
N PHE A 154 4.39 -0.45 6.01
CA PHE A 154 5.59 -1.18 6.34
C PHE A 154 5.22 -2.52 6.98
N VAL A 155 5.93 -3.57 6.61
CA VAL A 155 5.94 -4.88 7.25
C VAL A 155 7.37 -5.41 7.25
N GLY A 156 7.95 -5.63 8.41
CA GLY A 156 9.29 -6.21 8.51
C GLY A 156 9.66 -6.64 9.91
N ALA A 157 10.69 -7.46 10.04
CA ALA A 157 11.27 -7.90 11.30
C ALA A 157 12.76 -7.62 11.29
N ILE A 158 13.36 -7.36 12.46
CA ILE A 158 14.81 -7.36 12.60
C ILE A 158 15.26 -8.73 13.10
N SER A 159 16.45 -9.18 12.70
CA SER A 159 17.06 -10.39 13.27
C SER A 159 18.55 -10.18 13.49
N GLY A 160 19.04 -10.69 14.62
CA GLY A 160 20.42 -10.58 15.05
C GLY A 160 20.54 -11.16 16.46
N ILE A 161 21.43 -12.14 16.66
CA ILE A 161 21.52 -12.92 17.90
C ILE A 161 21.69 -11.99 19.11
N GLY A 162 20.67 -11.91 19.97
CA GLY A 162 20.72 -11.15 21.21
C GLY A 162 20.56 -9.63 21.05
N MET A 163 19.99 -9.17 19.92
CA MET A 163 19.72 -7.76 19.73
C MET A 163 18.55 -7.29 20.61
N PRO A 164 18.71 -6.19 21.39
CA PRO A 164 17.59 -5.56 22.07
C PRO A 164 16.62 -4.93 21.06
N SER A 165 15.44 -4.53 21.52
CA SER A 165 14.52 -3.75 20.69
C SER A 165 15.19 -2.47 20.19
N GLN A 166 15.14 -2.23 18.88
CA GLN A 166 15.72 -1.04 18.25
C GLN A 166 14.60 -0.10 17.80
N ASN A 167 14.78 1.21 18.01
CA ASN A 167 13.85 2.22 17.54
C ASN A 167 14.27 2.72 16.16
N PHE A 168 13.35 2.67 15.20
CA PHE A 168 13.54 3.22 13.86
C PHE A 168 12.50 4.30 13.62
N ALA A 169 12.91 5.44 13.05
CA ALA A 169 12.00 6.40 12.45
C ALA A 169 11.96 6.16 10.95
N ILE A 170 10.80 5.80 10.43
CA ILE A 170 10.57 5.60 9.00
C ILE A 170 9.64 6.72 8.56
N GLY A 171 9.99 7.42 7.47
CA GLY A 171 9.14 8.51 7.03
C GLY A 171 9.43 9.05 5.65
N LEU A 172 8.58 10.01 5.27
CA LEU A 172 8.63 10.68 3.99
C LEU A 172 9.76 11.72 3.94
N TYR A 173 10.55 11.65 2.88
CA TYR A 173 11.56 12.62 2.52
C TYR A 173 11.15 13.31 1.23
N ARG A 174 11.32 14.62 1.18
CA ARG A 174 11.06 15.48 0.02
C ARG A 174 12.35 16.17 -0.35
N ASN A 175 12.79 16.00 -1.59
CA ASN A 175 14.00 16.65 -2.13
C ASN A 175 15.25 16.39 -1.26
N GLY A 176 15.34 15.19 -0.67
CA GLY A 176 16.45 14.78 0.18
C GLY A 176 16.37 15.26 1.63
N LEU A 177 15.33 16.01 2.00
CA LEU A 177 15.11 16.51 3.35
C LEU A 177 13.99 15.75 4.05
N VAL A 178 14.14 15.55 5.35
CA VAL A 178 13.07 15.04 6.21
C VAL A 178 11.89 16.01 6.13
N THR A 179 10.66 15.51 6.02
CA THR A 179 9.44 16.35 6.07
C THR A 179 8.66 16.13 7.36
N PRO A 180 9.17 16.53 8.54
CA PRO A 180 8.44 16.34 9.79
C PRO A 180 7.09 17.05 9.81
N GLU A 181 6.95 18.15 9.08
CA GLU A 181 5.69 18.88 8.88
C GLU A 181 4.62 18.09 8.14
N SER A 182 5.00 17.03 7.41
CA SER A 182 4.05 16.15 6.75
C SER A 182 3.31 15.23 7.74
N GLY A 183 3.81 15.07 8.97
CA GLY A 183 3.29 14.08 9.93
C GLY A 183 3.50 12.63 9.50
N LEU A 184 4.23 12.38 8.40
CA LEU A 184 4.50 11.06 7.84
C LEU A 184 5.87 10.52 8.28
N ILE A 185 6.17 10.65 9.58
CA ILE A 185 7.31 10.01 10.22
C ILE A 185 6.79 9.19 11.38
N GLN A 186 7.00 7.89 11.32
CA GLN A 186 6.62 6.95 12.36
C GLN A 186 7.86 6.41 13.04
N THR A 187 7.99 6.66 14.34
CA THR A 187 8.96 5.95 15.18
C THR A 187 8.38 4.63 15.66
N VAL A 188 9.13 3.55 15.51
CA VAL A 188 8.69 2.19 15.81
C VAL A 188 9.80 1.44 16.54
N ALA A 189 9.46 0.80 17.65
CA ALA A 189 10.31 -0.18 18.29
C ALA A 189 10.15 -1.53 17.58
N MET A 190 11.20 -2.00 16.93
CA MET A 190 11.24 -3.33 16.32
C MET A 190 11.93 -4.31 17.27
N VAL A 191 11.36 -5.50 17.43
CA VAL A 191 11.86 -6.55 18.31
C VAL A 191 12.41 -7.70 17.46
N GLU A 192 13.48 -8.33 17.94
CA GLU A 192 14.12 -9.45 17.25
C GLU A 192 13.12 -10.56 16.92
N ASN A 193 13.13 -11.01 15.67
CA ASN A 193 12.30 -12.10 15.13
C ASN A 193 10.79 -11.87 15.27
N GLN A 194 10.35 -10.63 15.45
CA GLN A 194 8.94 -10.24 15.47
C GLN A 194 8.63 -9.27 14.34
N TYR A 195 7.65 -9.65 13.50
CA TYR A 195 7.15 -8.75 12.48
C TYR A 195 6.47 -7.55 13.12
N THR A 196 6.88 -6.39 12.64
CA THR A 196 6.28 -5.11 12.97
C THR A 196 5.60 -4.58 11.72
N THR A 197 4.38 -4.08 11.90
CA THR A 197 3.59 -3.50 10.83
C THR A 197 3.08 -2.13 11.25
N PHE A 198 3.06 -1.19 10.33
CA PHE A 198 2.31 0.05 10.48
C PHE A 198 1.85 0.54 9.12
N ALA A 199 0.81 1.37 9.15
CA ALA A 199 0.41 2.18 8.03
C ALA A 199 0.16 3.60 8.53
N VAL A 200 0.60 4.59 7.78
CA VAL A 200 0.37 6.00 8.08
C VAL A 200 -0.09 6.70 6.80
N SER A 201 -1.09 7.55 6.94
CA SER A 201 -1.66 8.31 5.85
C SER A 201 -1.82 9.76 6.25
N ASN A 202 -1.54 10.69 5.34
CA ASN A 202 -1.82 12.10 5.57
C ASN A 202 -2.01 12.85 4.25
N TYR A 203 -2.55 14.05 4.33
CA TYR A 203 -2.67 14.98 3.21
C TYR A 203 -1.54 16.00 3.25
N VAL A 204 -0.72 16.04 2.19
CA VAL A 204 0.47 16.88 2.10
C VAL A 204 0.40 17.71 0.83
N ARG A 205 0.76 18.98 0.92
CA ARG A 205 0.90 19.84 -0.26
C ARG A 205 2.27 19.63 -0.89
N PHE A 206 2.29 19.33 -2.18
CA PHE A 206 3.49 19.22 -2.98
C PHE A 206 3.47 20.23 -4.12
N GLU A 207 4.67 20.59 -4.57
CA GLU A 207 4.94 21.41 -5.74
C GLU A 207 5.38 20.50 -6.89
N GLN A 208 5.19 20.99 -8.12
CA GLN A 208 5.71 20.31 -9.30
C GLN A 208 7.25 20.20 -9.20
N GLY A 209 7.77 19.01 -9.49
CA GLY A 209 9.18 18.65 -9.41
C GLY A 209 9.62 18.11 -8.05
N ASP A 210 8.75 18.09 -7.04
CA ASP A 210 9.09 17.47 -5.76
C ASP A 210 9.41 15.99 -5.92
N VAL A 211 10.54 15.56 -5.35
CA VAL A 211 10.99 14.17 -5.39
C VAL A 211 10.79 13.53 -4.02
N LEU A 212 9.90 12.54 -3.96
CA LEU A 212 9.47 11.87 -2.74
C LEU A 212 10.18 10.53 -2.56
N ARG A 213 10.67 10.27 -1.36
CA ARG A 213 11.35 9.03 -0.96
C ARG A 213 10.90 8.58 0.42
N LEU A 214 11.13 7.31 0.72
CA LEU A 214 11.11 6.83 2.10
C LEU A 214 12.52 6.69 2.63
N GLY A 215 12.74 7.14 3.85
CA GLY A 215 14.00 6.99 4.55
C GLY A 215 13.78 6.36 5.92
N VAL A 216 14.81 5.66 6.40
CA VAL A 216 14.87 5.09 7.75
C VAL A 216 15.99 5.77 8.53
N SER A 217 15.72 6.10 9.80
CA SER A 217 16.77 6.53 10.72
C SER A 217 17.72 5.38 10.99
N THR A 218 18.98 5.71 11.24
CA THR A 218 19.96 4.69 11.59
C THR A 218 19.75 4.16 12.99
N ALA A 219 20.10 2.88 13.16
CA ALA A 219 20.29 2.28 14.46
C ALA A 219 21.71 2.58 14.97
N PRO A 220 21.97 2.42 16.28
CA PRO A 220 23.32 2.52 16.83
C PRO A 220 24.28 1.51 16.18
N ASP A 221 23.77 0.33 15.86
CA ASP A 221 24.48 -0.79 15.24
C ASP A 221 23.90 -1.11 13.86
N ASP A 222 24.64 -1.86 13.04
CA ASP A 222 24.14 -2.40 11.79
C ASP A 222 22.97 -3.36 12.06
N VAL A 223 21.83 -3.14 11.39
CA VAL A 223 20.64 -3.98 11.53
C VAL A 223 20.19 -4.50 10.17
N THR A 224 19.88 -5.78 10.10
CA THR A 224 19.22 -6.37 8.93
C THR A 224 17.71 -6.42 9.16
N VAL A 225 16.97 -5.73 8.28
CA VAL A 225 15.51 -5.79 8.21
C VAL A 225 15.11 -6.87 7.20
N PHE A 226 14.27 -7.79 7.63
CA PHE A 226 13.68 -8.84 6.82
C PHE A 226 12.26 -8.44 6.44
N PHE A 227 12.02 -8.35 5.14
CA PHE A 227 10.69 -8.15 4.58
C PHE A 227 10.01 -9.50 4.33
N PRO A 228 8.67 -9.55 4.32
CA PRO A 228 7.93 -10.77 4.02
C PRO A 228 8.33 -11.35 2.65
N VAL A 229 8.39 -12.68 2.55
CA VAL A 229 8.72 -13.40 1.31
C VAL A 229 7.59 -13.36 0.26
N THR A 230 6.45 -12.77 0.59
CA THR A 230 5.30 -12.61 -0.31
C THR A 230 4.64 -11.25 -0.05
N GLY A 231 4.43 -10.49 -1.12
CA GLY A 231 3.93 -9.12 -1.04
C GLY A 231 5.03 -8.10 -0.78
N PRO A 232 4.69 -6.80 -0.79
CA PRO A 232 5.66 -5.74 -0.56
C PRO A 232 5.98 -5.60 0.94
N GLY A 233 7.26 -5.40 1.27
CA GLY A 233 7.69 -5.09 2.64
C GLY A 233 7.49 -3.62 3.01
N VAL A 234 7.53 -2.73 2.01
CA VAL A 234 7.27 -1.30 2.16
C VAL A 234 6.51 -0.81 0.94
N THR A 235 5.59 0.13 1.15
CA THR A 235 4.92 0.86 0.07
C THR A 235 4.92 2.36 0.34
N LEU A 236 5.04 3.14 -0.72
CA LEU A 236 4.80 4.58 -0.78
C LEU A 236 3.80 4.83 -1.91
N MET A 237 2.62 5.34 -1.60
CA MET A 237 1.59 5.68 -2.57
C MET A 237 1.25 7.16 -2.45
N VAL A 238 0.94 7.79 -3.58
CA VAL A 238 0.46 9.17 -3.64
C VAL A 238 -0.79 9.25 -4.51
N GLN A 239 -1.74 10.08 -4.10
CA GLN A 239 -2.93 10.40 -4.86
C GLN A 239 -3.27 11.87 -4.64
N ARG A 240 -3.22 12.67 -5.70
CA ARG A 240 -3.63 14.06 -5.68
C ARG A 240 -5.14 14.17 -5.47
N VAL A 241 -5.55 15.05 -4.58
CA VAL A 241 -6.97 15.30 -4.24
C VAL A 241 -7.42 16.72 -4.57
N MET A 242 -6.50 17.66 -4.76
CA MET A 242 -6.75 19.02 -5.29
C MET A 242 -5.51 19.60 -5.96
#